data_AF-A0A5M6CI54-F1
#
_entry.id   AF-A0A5M6CI54-F1
#
_cell.length_a   1.000
_cell.length_b   1.000
_cell.length_c   1.000
_cell.angle_alpha   90.00
_cell.angle_beta   90.00
_cell.angle_gamma   90.00
#
_symmetry.space_group_name_H-M   'P 1'
#
loop_
_entity.id
_entity.type
_entity.pdbx_description
1 polymer ?
#
loop_
_entity_poly.entity_id
_entity_poly.type
_entity_poly.pdbx_seq_one_letter_code
_entity_poly.pdbx_strand_id
1 'polypeptide(L)'
;MPLKKIKGDQPRRKKALERFKNRVPLPAMLDRKQQDILIIDKALASLYNDGDKVIRSLQDDILKPNKINLVEKDTDRIWDIMMNSGLVHAVIGFGNTGKLDLTSEGYQLMSQFGSYSAFIQEHQRQIAQQNQTMAFPQFIIEQSEKEAPKEEGGEEEKKAVGRKPSDS
;
A
#
# COMPACT_ATOMS: atom_id res chain seq x y z
N MET A 1 17.90 54.70 -42.39
CA MET A 1 18.04 53.25 -42.64
C MET A 1 16.94 52.50 -41.91
N PRO A 2 16.08 51.70 -42.56
CA PRO A 2 15.04 50.94 -41.85
C PRO A 2 15.51 49.51 -41.51
N LEU A 3 15.28 49.09 -40.26
CA LEU A 3 15.58 47.75 -39.74
C LEU A 3 14.59 46.71 -40.30
N LYS A 4 15.11 45.70 -40.99
CA LYS A 4 14.36 44.54 -41.49
C LYS A 4 13.86 43.68 -40.33
N LYS A 5 12.55 43.44 -40.25
CA LYS A 5 11.92 42.44 -39.38
C LYS A 5 12.26 41.03 -39.89
N ILE A 6 13.02 40.26 -39.12
CA ILE A 6 13.29 38.85 -39.40
C ILE A 6 12.04 38.04 -39.05
N LYS A 7 11.39 37.52 -40.08
CA LYS A 7 10.25 36.60 -40.01
C LYS A 7 10.83 35.19 -40.22
N GLY A 8 10.65 34.29 -39.26
CA GLY A 8 10.85 32.85 -39.49
C GLY A 8 11.62 32.14 -38.39
N ASP A 9 10.89 31.46 -37.50
CA ASP A 9 11.11 30.03 -37.21
C ASP A 9 10.06 29.53 -36.20
N GLN A 10 8.87 29.20 -36.68
CA GLN A 10 7.76 28.63 -35.88
C GLN A 10 7.24 27.25 -36.32
N PRO A 11 7.90 26.42 -37.17
CA PRO A 11 7.42 25.05 -37.40
C PRO A 11 7.96 24.04 -36.38
N ARG A 12 9.15 24.26 -35.81
CA ARG A 12 9.81 23.26 -34.93
C ARG A 12 9.25 23.21 -33.50
N ARG A 13 8.79 24.34 -32.97
CA ARG A 13 8.20 24.42 -31.62
C ARG A 13 6.84 23.71 -31.52
N LYS A 14 6.05 23.69 -32.60
CA LYS A 14 4.73 23.05 -32.61
C LYS A 14 4.81 21.52 -32.53
N LYS A 15 5.76 20.90 -33.25
CA LYS A 15 5.99 19.44 -33.21
C LYS A 15 6.49 18.93 -31.86
N ALA A 16 7.29 19.72 -31.14
CA ALA A 16 7.74 19.34 -29.79
C ALA A 16 6.57 19.33 -28.79
N LEU A 17 5.63 20.27 -28.93
CA LEU A 17 4.47 20.39 -28.05
C LEU A 17 3.39 19.32 -28.30
N GLU A 18 3.22 18.86 -29.54
CA GLU A 18 2.27 17.79 -29.88
C GLU A 18 2.66 16.43 -29.29
N ARG A 19 3.97 16.18 -29.08
CA ARG A 19 4.45 14.96 -28.39
C ARG A 19 4.08 14.90 -26.91
N PHE A 20 3.73 16.03 -26.29
CA PHE A 20 3.24 16.07 -24.91
C PHE A 20 1.72 15.89 -24.83
N LYS A 21 0.97 16.25 -25.89
CA LYS A 21 -0.50 16.19 -25.90
C LYS A 21 -1.05 14.80 -26.23
N ASN A 22 -0.28 13.98 -26.95
CA ASN A 22 -0.63 12.57 -27.23
C ASN A 22 -0.07 11.58 -26.19
N ARG A 23 0.48 12.08 -25.09
CA ARG A 23 0.67 11.22 -23.92
C ARG A 23 -0.73 10.97 -23.39
N VAL A 24 -1.21 9.73 -23.51
CA VAL A 24 -2.28 9.25 -22.64
C VAL A 24 -1.76 9.57 -21.24
N PRO A 25 -2.33 10.55 -20.52
CA PRO A 25 -1.99 10.67 -19.12
C PRO A 25 -2.37 9.30 -18.55
N LEU A 26 -1.43 8.62 -17.89
CA LEU A 26 -1.87 7.60 -16.96
C LEU A 26 -2.98 8.27 -16.15
N PRO A 27 -4.16 7.62 -16.00
CA PRO A 27 -5.23 8.20 -15.18
C PRO A 27 -4.53 8.68 -13.91
N ALA A 28 -4.63 9.98 -13.61
CA ALA A 28 -3.92 10.58 -12.48
C ALA A 28 -4.17 9.66 -11.29
N MET A 29 -3.19 8.81 -10.96
CA MET A 29 -3.55 7.60 -10.24
C MET A 29 -4.01 8.04 -8.87
N LEU A 30 -5.24 7.68 -8.56
CA LEU A 30 -5.79 7.71 -7.22
C LEU A 30 -4.78 6.98 -6.34
N ASP A 31 -4.12 7.70 -5.45
CA ASP A 31 -3.23 7.18 -4.41
C ASP A 31 -1.91 6.50 -4.89
N ARG A 32 -0.79 7.04 -4.41
CA ARG A 32 0.58 6.56 -4.71
C ARG A 32 0.76 5.09 -4.31
N LYS A 33 0.12 4.68 -3.23
CA LYS A 33 0.16 3.29 -2.75
C LYS A 33 -0.45 2.30 -3.75
N GLN A 34 -1.53 2.69 -4.43
CA GLN A 34 -2.19 1.83 -5.43
C GLN A 34 -1.32 1.65 -6.66
N GLN A 35 -0.61 2.71 -7.06
CA GLN A 35 0.36 2.64 -8.15
C GLN A 35 1.48 1.64 -7.82
N ASP A 36 1.99 1.65 -6.58
CA ASP A 36 3.05 0.72 -6.16
C ASP A 36 2.59 -0.73 -6.21
N ILE A 37 1.41 -1.00 -5.64
CA ILE A 37 0.79 -2.33 -5.65
C ILE A 37 0.64 -2.82 -7.10
N LEU A 38 0.18 -1.95 -7.99
CA LEU A 38 0.00 -2.31 -9.40
C LEU A 38 1.34 -2.60 -10.10
N ILE A 39 2.39 -1.86 -9.80
CA ILE A 39 3.73 -2.12 -10.37
C ILE A 39 4.26 -3.47 -9.87
N ILE A 40 4.13 -3.75 -8.57
CA ILE A 40 4.55 -5.03 -7.97
C ILE A 40 3.75 -6.18 -8.59
N ASP A 41 2.42 -6.03 -8.74
CA ASP A 41 1.57 -7.01 -9.42
C ASP A 41 2.05 -7.31 -10.84
N LYS A 42 2.38 -6.27 -11.62
CA LYS A 42 2.89 -6.45 -12.99
C LYS A 42 4.26 -7.12 -13.02
N ALA A 43 5.14 -6.77 -12.08
CA ALA A 43 6.44 -7.39 -11.97
C ALA A 43 6.34 -8.89 -11.65
N LEU A 44 5.57 -9.24 -10.61
CA LEU A 44 5.37 -10.62 -10.20
C LEU A 44 4.67 -11.44 -11.28
N ALA A 45 3.65 -10.89 -11.93
CA ALA A 45 2.97 -11.56 -13.05
C ALA A 45 3.92 -11.79 -14.24
N SER A 46 4.77 -10.81 -14.56
CA SER A 46 5.75 -10.96 -15.64
C SER A 46 6.80 -12.02 -15.33
N LEU A 47 7.27 -12.08 -14.08
CA LEU A 47 8.25 -13.07 -13.66
C LEU A 47 7.64 -14.48 -13.56
N TYR A 48 6.40 -14.60 -13.08
CA TYR A 48 5.72 -15.88 -12.89
C TYR A 48 5.28 -16.53 -14.21
N ASN A 49 4.70 -15.75 -15.13
CA ASN A 49 4.11 -16.28 -16.37
C ASN A 49 5.15 -16.83 -17.35
N ASP A 50 6.38 -16.31 -17.32
CA ASP A 50 7.44 -16.74 -18.23
C ASP A 50 8.18 -18.01 -17.75
N GLY A 51 7.85 -18.51 -16.56
CA GLY A 51 8.34 -19.78 -16.02
C GLY A 51 9.50 -19.67 -15.04
N ASP A 52 9.93 -20.83 -14.52
CA ASP A 52 10.96 -20.93 -13.48
C ASP A 52 12.33 -20.43 -13.99
N LYS A 53 12.93 -19.46 -13.29
CA LYS A 53 14.24 -18.81 -13.56
C LYS A 53 14.29 -17.75 -14.66
N VAL A 54 13.20 -17.05 -14.92
CA VAL A 54 13.22 -15.94 -15.87
C VAL A 54 13.64 -14.64 -15.20
N ILE A 55 14.81 -14.17 -15.59
CA ILE A 55 15.38 -12.91 -15.14
C ILE A 55 14.82 -11.77 -16.02
N ARG A 56 14.25 -10.72 -15.41
CA ARG A 56 13.63 -9.58 -16.13
C ARG A 56 14.14 -8.23 -15.63
N SER A 57 14.39 -7.30 -16.56
CA SER A 57 14.69 -5.90 -16.24
C SER A 57 13.42 -5.18 -15.76
N LEU A 58 13.45 -4.59 -14.57
CA LEU A 58 12.33 -3.79 -14.06
C LEU A 58 11.99 -2.66 -15.04
N GLN A 59 13.00 -1.97 -15.56
CA GLN A 59 12.80 -0.82 -16.44
C GLN A 59 12.34 -1.24 -17.84
N ASP A 60 13.04 -2.20 -18.45
CA ASP A 60 12.89 -2.50 -19.88
C ASP A 60 11.79 -3.52 -20.17
N ASP A 61 11.64 -4.52 -19.30
CA ASP A 61 10.75 -5.65 -19.54
C ASP A 61 9.42 -5.51 -18.78
N ILE A 62 9.40 -4.78 -17.67
CA ILE A 62 8.19 -4.61 -16.85
C ILE A 62 7.59 -3.21 -17.06
N LEU A 63 8.31 -2.12 -16.79
CA LEU A 63 7.74 -0.77 -16.80
C LEU A 63 7.43 -0.26 -18.23
N LYS A 64 8.39 -0.37 -19.17
CA LYS A 64 8.21 0.11 -20.55
C LYS A 64 7.05 -0.58 -21.29
N PRO A 65 6.89 -1.92 -21.28
CA PRO A 65 5.79 -2.57 -22.00
C PRO A 65 4.41 -2.23 -21.42
N ASN A 66 4.35 -2.00 -20.10
CA ASN A 66 3.14 -1.55 -19.42
C ASN A 66 2.88 -0.03 -19.55
N LYS A 67 3.70 0.70 -20.33
CA LYS A 67 3.62 2.16 -20.53
C LYS A 67 3.68 2.95 -19.21
N ILE A 68 4.33 2.39 -18.19
CA ILE A 68 4.51 3.04 -16.89
C ILE A 68 5.80 3.85 -16.98
N ASN A 69 5.66 5.17 -16.83
CA ASN A 69 6.80 6.09 -16.83
C ASN A 69 6.98 6.65 -15.42
N LEU A 70 8.01 6.18 -14.73
CA LEU A 70 8.37 6.63 -13.38
C LEU A 70 9.54 7.61 -13.44
N VAL A 71 9.57 8.52 -12.47
CA VAL A 71 10.77 9.31 -12.18
C VAL A 71 11.77 8.41 -11.47
N GLU A 72 13.06 8.62 -11.67
CA GLU A 72 14.16 7.82 -11.07
C GLU A 72 13.96 7.56 -9.56
N LYS A 73 13.60 8.60 -8.80
CA LYS A 73 13.29 8.48 -7.36
C LYS A 73 12.16 7.49 -7.03
N ASP A 74 11.15 7.41 -7.88
CA ASP A 74 10.05 6.46 -7.69
C ASP A 74 10.47 5.04 -8.11
N THR A 75 11.32 4.92 -9.14
CA THR A 75 11.90 3.64 -9.53
C THR A 75 12.76 3.04 -8.41
N ASP A 76 13.65 3.83 -7.82
CA ASP A 76 14.52 3.39 -6.71
C ASP A 76 13.69 2.96 -5.50
N ARG A 77 12.65 3.73 -5.17
CA ARG A 77 11.75 3.39 -4.07
C ARG A 77 10.98 2.09 -4.34
N ILE A 78 10.46 1.89 -5.56
CA ILE A 78 9.79 0.64 -5.92
C ILE A 78 10.78 -0.52 -5.84
N TRP A 79 12.01 -0.32 -6.33
CA TRP A 79 13.07 -1.29 -6.22
C TRP A 79 13.31 -1.70 -4.76
N ASP A 80 13.43 -0.74 -3.86
CA ASP A 80 13.60 -1.00 -2.42
C ASP A 80 12.41 -1.76 -1.82
N ILE A 81 11.17 -1.37 -2.16
CA ILE A 81 9.97 -2.09 -1.70
C ILE A 81 10.00 -3.54 -2.17
N MET A 82 10.34 -3.78 -3.43
CA MET A 82 10.41 -5.11 -4.00
C MET A 82 11.50 -5.96 -3.33
N MET A 83 12.69 -5.40 -3.11
CA MET A 83 13.78 -6.08 -2.39
C MET A 83 13.41 -6.41 -0.95
N ASN A 84 12.78 -5.47 -0.25
CA ASN A 84 12.38 -5.64 1.16
C ASN A 84 11.17 -6.57 1.34
N SER A 85 10.38 -6.79 0.28
CA SER A 85 9.22 -7.67 0.33
C SER A 85 9.57 -9.16 0.42
N GLY A 86 10.78 -9.55 0.06
CA GLY A 86 11.20 -10.96 -0.02
C GLY A 86 10.64 -11.74 -1.21
N LEU A 87 9.76 -11.13 -2.02
CA LEU A 87 9.08 -11.80 -3.14
C LEU A 87 9.96 -11.92 -4.40
N VAL A 88 10.96 -11.05 -4.52
CA VAL A 88 11.93 -11.05 -5.62
C VAL A 88 13.33 -10.84 -5.06
N HIS A 89 14.33 -11.21 -5.85
CA HIS A 89 15.72 -10.88 -5.57
C HIS A 89 16.37 -10.21 -6.78
N ALA A 90 17.31 -9.31 -6.51
CA ALA A 90 18.12 -8.70 -7.56
C ALA A 90 19.16 -9.71 -8.06
N VAL A 91 19.29 -9.82 -9.38
CA VAL A 91 20.33 -10.65 -9.99
C VAL A 91 21.62 -9.84 -10.11
N ILE A 92 22.63 -10.22 -9.32
CA ILE A 92 23.94 -9.56 -9.31
C ILE A 92 24.84 -10.22 -10.37
N GLY A 93 25.41 -9.43 -11.27
CA GLY A 93 26.36 -9.90 -12.28
C GLY A 93 26.56 -8.92 -13.44
N PHE A 94 27.58 -9.18 -14.26
CA PHE A 94 27.86 -8.36 -15.44
C PHE A 94 26.68 -8.44 -16.44
N GLY A 95 26.10 -7.29 -16.79
CA GLY A 95 24.95 -7.21 -17.71
C GLY A 95 23.59 -7.55 -17.10
N ASN A 96 23.50 -7.74 -15.77
CA ASN A 96 22.25 -8.02 -15.05
C ASN A 96 21.76 -6.86 -14.18
N THR A 97 22.31 -5.66 -14.38
CA THR A 97 21.88 -4.45 -13.67
C THR A 97 20.40 -4.19 -13.88
N GLY A 98 19.67 -3.97 -12.78
CA GLY A 98 18.23 -3.70 -12.81
C GLY A 98 17.37 -4.93 -13.11
N LYS A 99 17.95 -6.13 -13.10
CA LYS A 99 17.21 -7.37 -13.32
C LYS A 99 16.81 -8.06 -12.03
N LEU A 100 15.65 -8.69 -12.08
CA LEU A 100 14.95 -9.32 -10.99
C LEU A 100 14.66 -10.78 -11.34
N ASP A 101 14.67 -11.63 -10.33
CA ASP A 101 14.20 -13.00 -10.40
C ASP A 101 13.28 -13.28 -9.20
N LEU A 102 12.34 -14.21 -9.38
CA LEU A 102 11.30 -14.50 -8.40
C LEU A 102 11.85 -15.44 -7.32
N THR A 103 11.55 -15.15 -6.04
CA THR A 103 11.93 -16.04 -4.95
C THR A 103 10.92 -17.18 -4.81
N SER A 104 11.25 -18.20 -4.04
CA SER A 104 10.30 -19.28 -3.69
C SER A 104 9.04 -18.73 -3.02
N GLU A 105 9.17 -17.70 -2.19
CA GLU A 105 8.04 -17.03 -1.53
C GLU A 105 7.19 -16.27 -2.56
N GLY A 106 7.82 -15.58 -3.51
CA GLY A 106 7.12 -14.95 -4.63
C GLY A 106 6.32 -15.94 -5.46
N TYR A 107 6.91 -17.11 -5.78
CA TYR A 107 6.20 -18.19 -6.48
C TYR A 107 5.00 -18.70 -5.67
N GLN A 108 5.18 -18.94 -4.37
CA GLN A 108 4.10 -19.40 -3.51
C GLN A 108 2.96 -18.39 -3.43
N LEU A 109 3.28 -17.11 -3.25
CA LEU A 109 2.29 -16.03 -3.22
C LEU A 109 1.50 -16.00 -4.54
N MET A 110 2.19 -16.03 -5.68
CA MET A 110 1.54 -16.04 -6.99
C MET A 110 0.68 -17.29 -7.22
N SER A 111 1.13 -18.46 -6.74
CA SER A 111 0.36 -19.70 -6.85
C SER A 111 -0.92 -19.72 -5.98
N GLN A 112 -0.89 -19.04 -4.82
CA GLN A 112 -2.01 -19.03 -3.87
C GLN A 112 -3.01 -17.91 -4.15
N PHE A 113 -2.53 -16.71 -4.45
CA PHE A 113 -3.34 -15.50 -4.57
C PHE A 113 -3.45 -14.96 -6.00
N GLY A 114 -2.54 -15.37 -6.90
CA GLY A 114 -2.48 -14.88 -8.28
C GLY A 114 -1.93 -13.46 -8.45
N SER A 115 -1.93 -12.64 -7.39
CA SER A 115 -1.43 -11.27 -7.39
C SER A 115 -1.07 -10.80 -5.97
N TYR A 116 -0.21 -9.79 -5.88
CA TYR A 116 0.14 -9.13 -4.63
C TYR A 116 -1.01 -8.30 -4.07
N SER A 117 -1.80 -7.64 -4.91
CA SER A 117 -3.02 -6.95 -4.45
C SER A 117 -4.02 -7.89 -3.75
N ALA A 118 -4.23 -9.09 -4.28
CA ALA A 118 -5.08 -10.10 -3.66
C ALA A 118 -4.52 -10.58 -2.30
N PHE A 119 -3.20 -10.78 -2.21
CA PHE A 119 -2.53 -11.11 -0.96
C PHE A 119 -2.74 -10.03 0.11
N ILE A 120 -2.56 -8.75 -0.24
CA ILE A 120 -2.76 -7.64 0.71
C ILE A 120 -4.21 -7.54 1.18
N GLN A 121 -5.18 -7.74 0.29
CA GLN A 121 -6.60 -7.74 0.67
C GLN A 121 -6.94 -8.88 1.63
N GLU A 122 -6.46 -10.09 1.35
CA GLU A 122 -6.68 -11.23 2.24
C GLU A 122 -5.99 -11.04 3.59
N HIS A 123 -4.76 -10.54 3.59
CA HIS A 123 -4.04 -10.25 4.82
C HIS A 123 -4.75 -9.18 5.66
N GLN A 124 -5.26 -8.12 5.01
CA GLN A 124 -6.05 -7.10 5.69
C GLN A 124 -7.36 -7.65 6.26
N ARG A 125 -8.01 -8.58 5.55
CA ARG A 125 -9.21 -9.29 6.03
C ARG A 125 -8.94 -10.11 7.28
N GLN A 126 -7.82 -10.84 7.31
CA GLN A 126 -7.42 -11.65 8.47
C GLN A 126 -7.16 -10.79 9.71
N ILE A 127 -6.47 -9.67 9.55
CA ILE A 127 -6.23 -8.71 10.65
C ILE A 127 -7.56 -8.15 11.17
N ALA A 128 -8.48 -7.80 10.28
CA ALA A 128 -9.79 -7.29 10.67
C ALA A 128 -10.62 -8.32 11.46
N GLN A 129 -10.55 -9.60 11.09
CA GLN A 129 -11.23 -10.69 11.81
C GLN A 129 -10.61 -10.94 13.19
N GLN A 130 -9.28 -10.94 13.32
CA GLN A 130 -8.62 -11.09 14.63
C GLN A 130 -9.03 -9.97 15.61
N ASN A 131 -9.17 -8.74 15.13
CA ASN A 131 -9.57 -7.61 15.95
C ASN A 131 -11.06 -7.64 16.37
N GLN A 132 -11.92 -8.40 15.70
CA GLN A 132 -13.33 -8.57 16.12
C GLN A 132 -13.48 -9.59 17.26
N THR A 133 -12.56 -10.54 17.41
CA THR A 133 -12.56 -11.53 18.51
C THR A 133 -12.18 -10.98 19.88
N MET A 134 -11.75 -9.72 19.98
CA MET A 134 -11.45 -9.04 21.25
C MET A 134 -12.61 -8.15 21.76
N ALA A 135 -13.81 -8.25 21.17
CA ALA A 135 -15.00 -7.67 21.76
C ALA A 135 -15.53 -8.62 22.85
N PHE A 136 -15.22 -8.32 24.11
CA PHE A 136 -15.81 -8.99 25.27
C PHE A 136 -17.35 -9.01 25.15
N PRO A 137 -18.02 -10.16 25.36
CA PRO A 137 -19.47 -10.19 25.43
C PRO A 137 -19.92 -9.35 26.64
N GLN A 138 -20.61 -8.24 26.37
CA GLN A 138 -21.33 -7.51 27.41
C GLN A 138 -22.52 -8.36 27.83
N PHE A 139 -22.41 -9.04 28.97
CA PHE A 139 -23.55 -9.64 29.63
C PHE A 139 -24.49 -8.51 30.07
N ILE A 140 -25.60 -8.35 29.36
CA ILE A 140 -26.73 -7.52 29.80
C ILE A 140 -27.32 -8.22 31.01
N ILE A 141 -27.03 -7.73 32.21
CA ILE A 141 -27.79 -8.08 33.41
C ILE A 141 -29.13 -7.37 33.26
N GLU A 142 -30.13 -8.14 32.84
CA GLU A 142 -31.54 -7.77 32.81
C GLU A 142 -32.01 -7.53 34.26
N GLN A 143 -31.89 -6.30 34.75
CA GLN A 143 -32.59 -5.88 35.97
C GLN A 143 -34.05 -5.65 35.64
N SER A 144 -34.85 -6.70 35.82
CA SER A 144 -36.31 -6.64 35.83
C SER A 144 -36.81 -5.76 36.99
N GLU A 145 -37.52 -4.68 36.62
CA GLU A 145 -38.76 -4.19 37.21
C GLU A 145 -38.87 -4.03 38.75
N LYS A 146 -39.04 -2.80 39.27
CA LYS A 146 -40.36 -2.12 39.44
C LYS A 146 -40.31 -0.92 40.40
N GLU A 147 -41.09 0.09 40.03
CA GLU A 147 -41.80 1.07 40.88
C GLU A 147 -41.02 2.20 41.62
N ALA A 148 -41.19 3.41 41.10
CA ALA A 148 -41.19 4.69 41.85
C ALA A 148 -42.47 4.80 42.72
N PRO A 149 -42.66 5.72 43.71
CA PRO A 149 -42.05 7.07 43.81
C PRO A 149 -41.76 7.66 45.25
N LYS A 150 -41.12 8.84 45.26
CA LYS A 150 -41.15 9.98 46.22
C LYS A 150 -41.07 9.79 47.75
N GLU A 151 -40.11 10.49 48.39
CA GLU A 151 -40.24 11.45 49.53
C GLU A 151 -38.83 11.68 50.14
N GLU A 152 -38.32 12.92 50.13
CA GLU A 152 -38.23 13.87 51.26
C GLU A 152 -37.45 13.36 52.49
N GLY A 153 -36.41 14.12 52.88
CA GLY A 153 -35.94 14.19 54.27
C GLY A 153 -34.45 13.94 54.52
N GLY A 154 -33.76 15.00 54.97
CA GLY A 154 -32.96 14.94 56.21
C GLY A 154 -31.50 14.51 56.14
N GLU A 155 -30.62 15.52 56.28
CA GLU A 155 -29.63 15.67 57.37
C GLU A 155 -28.92 14.42 57.92
N GLU A 156 -27.59 14.41 57.83
CA GLU A 156 -26.66 14.43 58.99
C GLU A 156 -26.08 13.02 59.18
N GLU A 157 -24.90 12.72 59.72
CA GLU A 157 -23.68 13.39 60.15
C GLU A 157 -22.73 12.22 60.46
N LYS A 158 -21.41 12.43 60.32
CA LYS A 158 -20.35 11.76 61.13
C LYS A 158 -20.22 10.22 60.88
N LYS A 159 -19.12 9.53 61.18
CA LYS A 159 -17.96 9.75 62.03
C LYS A 159 -16.86 8.75 61.63
N ALA A 160 -15.64 9.12 61.96
CA ALA A 160 -14.39 8.37 61.78
C ALA A 160 -14.31 7.02 62.54
N VAL A 161 -13.25 6.27 62.18
CA VAL A 161 -12.39 5.36 62.99
C VAL A 161 -12.45 3.86 62.65
N GLY A 162 -11.29 3.29 62.29
CA GLY A 162 -10.98 1.85 62.38
C GLY A 162 -9.74 1.46 61.55
N ARG A 163 -8.51 1.63 62.06
CA ARG A 163 -7.65 0.61 62.72
C ARG A 163 -6.98 -0.43 61.78
N LYS A 164 -5.66 -0.24 61.64
CA LYS A 164 -4.50 -1.16 61.43
C LYS A 164 -4.70 -2.52 60.71
N PRO A 165 -3.87 -2.84 59.71
CA PRO A 165 -3.45 -4.21 59.45
C PRO A 165 -2.27 -4.63 60.33
N SER A 166 -2.40 -5.84 60.84
CA SER A 166 -1.48 -6.66 61.61
C SER A 166 -0.25 -7.13 60.82
N ASP A 167 0.81 -7.42 61.59
CA ASP A 167 2.08 -8.04 61.23
C ASP A 167 2.01 -9.22 60.25
N SER A 168 3.05 -9.32 59.42
CA SER A 168 3.74 -10.56 59.04
C SER A 168 5.20 -10.24 58.72
#